data_AF-A0A7X6P2S4-F1
#
_entry.id   AF-A0A7X6P2S4-F1
#
_cell.length_a   1.000
_cell.length_b   1.000
_cell.length_c   1.000
_cell.angle_alpha   90.00
_cell.angle_beta   90.00
_cell.angle_gamma   90.00
#
_symmetry.space_group_name_H-M   'P 1'
#
loop_
_entity.id
_entity.type
_entity.pdbx_description
1 polymer ?
#
loop_
_entity_poly.entity_id
_entity_poly.type
_entity_poly.pdbx_seq_one_letter_code
_entity_poly.pdbx_strand_id
1 'polypeptide(L)'
;MLASILAEEVLFLGDDLIPWLMLAIGAALAVANLAAYFKPPLVDPKNPNSERRPPAPLTRVVPFAVVGALLAIWAAATLLS
;
A
#
# COMPACT_ATOMS: atom_id res chain seq x y z
N MET A 1 14.00 22.20 21.39
CA MET A 1 14.35 23.21 20.38
C MET A 1 15.37 22.69 19.38
N LEU A 2 16.64 22.44 19.74
CA LEU A 2 17.63 21.88 18.79
C LEU A 2 17.23 20.52 18.20
N ALA A 3 16.72 19.59 19.02
CA ALA A 3 16.23 18.29 18.55
C ALA A 3 14.96 18.39 17.66
N SER A 4 14.13 19.40 17.90
CA SER A 4 12.89 19.65 17.17
C SER A 4 13.20 20.19 15.76
N ILE A 5 14.12 21.16 15.69
CA ILE A 5 14.61 21.75 14.43
C ILE A 5 15.33 20.69 13.57
N LEU A 6 16.12 19.81 14.19
CA LEU A 6 16.74 18.69 13.48
C LEU A 6 15.69 17.69 12.96
N ALA A 7 14.59 17.47 13.67
CA ALA A 7 13.53 16.60 13.18
C ALA A 7 12.78 17.21 11.98
N GLU A 8 12.50 18.52 11.99
CA GLU A 8 11.89 19.24 10.87
C GLU A 8 12.78 19.26 9.61
N GLU A 9 14.09 19.42 9.77
CA GLU A 9 15.05 19.46 8.65
C GLU A 9 15.47 18.05 8.17
N VAL A 10 15.53 17.05 9.07
CA VAL A 10 15.96 15.68 8.74
C VAL A 10 14.80 14.79 8.28
N LEU A 11 13.57 15.01 8.77
CA LEU A 11 12.38 14.30 8.31
C LEU A 11 11.75 15.08 7.15
N PHE A 12 11.93 14.57 5.93
CA PHE A 12 11.47 15.14 4.66
C PHE A 12 9.98 15.56 4.58
N LEU A 13 9.15 15.19 5.57
CA LEU A 13 7.70 15.43 5.64
C LEU A 13 7.21 16.01 6.99
N GLY A 14 8.12 16.38 7.89
CA GLY A 14 7.79 16.98 9.19
C GLY A 14 6.84 16.12 10.05
N ASP A 15 5.89 16.80 10.71
CA ASP A 15 4.89 16.18 11.60
C ASP A 15 3.94 15.21 10.86
N ASP A 16 3.76 15.41 9.56
CA ASP A 16 2.86 14.61 8.71
C ASP A 16 3.53 13.40 8.05
N LEU A 17 4.77 13.09 8.42
CA LEU A 17 5.50 11.94 7.87
C LEU A 17 4.71 10.64 8.01
N ILE A 18 4.15 10.37 9.18
CA ILE A 18 3.43 9.12 9.43
C ILE A 18 2.14 9.05 8.59
N PRO A 19 1.25 10.07 8.59
CA PRO A 19 0.10 10.09 7.69
C PRO A 19 0.48 9.85 6.22
N TRP A 20 1.45 10.56 5.67
CA TRP A 20 1.87 10.36 4.29
C TRP A 20 2.42 8.96 4.00
N LEU A 21 3.21 8.39 4.90
CA LEU A 21 3.70 7.01 4.76
C LEU A 21 2.55 6.01 4.81
N MET A 22 1.60 6.19 5.72
CA MET A 22 0.44 5.32 5.84
C MET A 22 -0.50 5.44 4.65
N LEU A 23 -0.64 6.64 4.06
CA LEU A 23 -1.38 6.85 2.83
C LEU A 23 -0.73 6.08 1.67
N ALA A 24 0.59 6.23 1.49
CA ALA A 24 1.33 5.57 0.42
C ALA A 24 1.30 4.04 0.56
N ILE A 25 1.61 3.52 1.74
CA ILE A 25 1.64 2.08 2.01
C ILE A 25 0.24 1.48 1.95
N GLY A 26 -0.76 2.13 2.56
CA GLY A 26 -2.15 1.69 2.55
C GLY A 26 -2.72 1.62 1.13
N ALA A 27 -2.54 2.69 0.35
CA ALA A 27 -3.00 2.75 -1.04
C ALA A 27 -2.29 1.69 -1.90
N ALA A 28 -0.96 1.56 -1.78
CA ALA A 28 -0.21 0.55 -2.51
C ALA A 28 -0.66 -0.88 -2.16
N LEU A 29 -0.87 -1.18 -0.88
CA LEU A 29 -1.35 -2.48 -0.42
C LEU A 29 -2.73 -2.80 -1.00
N ALA A 30 -3.65 -1.84 -0.99
CA ALA A 30 -4.98 -2.02 -1.56
C ALA A 30 -4.93 -2.24 -3.07
N VAL A 31 -4.27 -1.35 -3.81
CA VAL A 31 -4.21 -1.39 -5.27
C VAL A 31 -3.47 -2.63 -5.77
N ALA A 32 -2.35 -3.01 -5.14
CA ALA A 32 -1.58 -4.18 -5.58
C ALA A 32 -2.36 -5.49 -5.41
N ASN A 33 -3.09 -5.66 -4.29
CA ASN A 33 -3.90 -6.85 -4.06
C ASN A 33 -5.10 -6.92 -5.01
N LEU A 34 -5.78 -5.79 -5.25
CA LEU A 34 -6.86 -5.73 -6.24
C LEU A 34 -6.33 -6.02 -7.66
N ALA A 35 -5.20 -5.44 -8.04
CA ALA A 35 -4.57 -5.68 -9.34
C ALA A 35 -4.18 -7.15 -9.53
N ALA A 36 -3.69 -7.83 -8.49
CA ALA A 36 -3.35 -9.25 -8.53
C ALA A 36 -4.57 -10.15 -8.79
N TYR A 37 -5.77 -9.71 -8.39
CA TYR A 37 -7.01 -10.43 -8.66
C TYR A 37 -7.57 -10.14 -10.05
N PHE A 38 -7.68 -8.86 -10.43
CA PHE A 38 -8.31 -8.45 -11.70
C PHE A 38 -7.43 -8.67 -12.91
N LYS A 39 -6.10 -8.52 -12.76
CA LYS A 39 -5.13 -8.69 -13.83
C LYS A 39 -4.07 -9.71 -13.38
N PRO A 40 -4.45 -11.00 -13.26
CA PRO A 40 -3.49 -12.03 -12.91
C PRO A 40 -2.41 -12.15 -13.99
N PRO A 41 -1.16 -12.49 -13.62
CA PRO A 41 -0.09 -12.75 -14.58
C PRO A 41 -0.53 -13.81 -15.61
N LEU A 42 -0.14 -13.61 -16.88
CA LEU A 42 -0.48 -14.55 -17.95
C LEU A 42 0.16 -15.92 -17.76
N VAL A 43 1.35 -15.97 -17.17
CA VAL A 43 2.13 -17.18 -16.90
C VAL A 43 2.80 -17.07 -15.54
N ASP A 44 3.22 -18.20 -14.98
CA ASP A 44 4.04 -18.23 -13.76
C ASP A 44 5.42 -17.58 -14.02
N PRO A 45 5.82 -16.54 -13.27
CA PRO A 45 7.14 -15.94 -13.38
C PRO A 45 8.29 -16.93 -13.17
N LYS A 46 8.06 -18.03 -12.45
CA LYS A 46 9.06 -19.09 -12.21
C LYS A 46 9.05 -20.18 -13.28
N ASN A 47 8.00 -20.25 -14.11
CA ASN A 47 7.89 -21.20 -15.22
C ASN A 47 7.21 -20.52 -16.42
N PRO A 48 7.98 -19.96 -17.37
CA PRO A 48 7.44 -19.24 -18.52
C PRO A 48 6.54 -20.09 -19.44
N ASN A 49 6.69 -21.41 -19.40
CA ASN A 49 5.91 -22.36 -20.21
C ASN A 49 4.67 -22.89 -19.47
N SER A 50 4.34 -22.33 -18.30
CA SER A 50 3.16 -22.73 -17.54
C SER A 50 1.86 -22.32 -18.22
N GLU A 51 0.79 -23.05 -17.93
CA GLU A 51 -0.57 -22.64 -18.27
C GLU A 51 -0.92 -21.30 -17.62
N ARG A 52 -2.02 -20.70 -18.12
CA ARG A 52 -2.47 -19.41 -17.61
C ARG A 52 -2.71 -19.47 -16.11
N ARG A 53 -2.00 -18.63 -15.36
CA ARG A 53 -2.12 -18.59 -13.90
C ARG A 53 -3.55 -18.19 -13.52
N PRO A 54 -4.21 -18.92 -12.61
CA PRO A 54 -5.52 -18.53 -12.11
C PRO A 54 -5.45 -17.22 -11.30
N PRO A 55 -6.56 -16.50 -11.16
CA PRO A 55 -6.66 -15.34 -10.28
C PRO A 55 -6.19 -15.67 -8.86
N ALA A 56 -5.63 -14.67 -8.17
CA ALA A 56 -5.26 -14.84 -6.77
C ALA A 56 -6.50 -15.24 -5.91
N PRO A 57 -6.34 -16.11 -4.89
CA PRO A 57 -7.46 -16.50 -4.05
C PRO A 57 -8.01 -15.29 -3.27
N LEU A 58 -9.33 -15.12 -3.29
CA LEU A 58 -10.03 -14.02 -2.60
C LEU A 58 -9.73 -13.98 -1.10
N THR A 59 -9.55 -15.14 -0.47
CA THR A 59 -9.17 -15.26 0.94
C THR A 59 -7.83 -14.59 1.26
N ARG A 60 -6.93 -14.47 0.28
CA ARG A 60 -5.68 -13.73 0.42
C ARG A 60 -5.87 -12.26 0.07
N VAL A 61 -6.58 -11.96 -1.01
CA VAL A 61 -6.68 -10.60 -1.55
C VAL A 61 -7.51 -9.67 -0.66
N VAL A 62 -8.67 -10.13 -0.21
CA VAL A 62 -9.68 -9.29 0.45
C VAL A 62 -9.17 -8.69 1.77
N PRO A 63 -8.57 -9.46 2.70
CA PRO A 63 -8.10 -8.89 3.97
C PRO A 63 -7.06 -7.79 3.77
N PHE A 64 -6.07 -8.01 2.90
CA PHE A 64 -5.04 -7.01 2.63
C PHE A 64 -5.59 -5.78 1.91
N ALA A 65 -6.53 -5.96 0.98
CA ALA A 65 -7.17 -4.84 0.31
C ALA A 65 -7.96 -3.96 1.28
N VAL A 66 -8.70 -4.58 2.21
CA VAL A 66 -9.47 -3.87 3.24
C VAL A 66 -8.54 -3.15 4.20
N VAL A 67 -7.52 -3.81 4.73
CA VAL A 67 -6.56 -3.18 5.65
C VAL A 67 -5.86 -2.00 4.96
N GLY A 68 -5.39 -2.18 3.72
CA GLY A 68 -4.77 -1.10 2.95
C GLY A 68 -5.70 0.09 2.75
N ALA A 69 -6.96 -0.17 2.39
CA ALA A 69 -7.96 0.89 2.18
C ALA A 69 -8.28 1.64 3.49
N LEU A 70 -8.47 0.93 4.60
CA LEU A 70 -8.73 1.56 5.90
C LEU A 70 -7.56 2.44 6.33
N LEU A 71 -6.31 1.99 6.16
CA LEU A 71 -5.13 2.79 6.45
C LEU A 71 -5.03 4.03 5.54
N ALA A 72 -5.30 3.87 4.25
CA ALA A 72 -5.27 4.98 3.30
C ALA A 72 -6.34 6.03 3.61
N ILE A 73 -7.56 5.60 3.95
CA ILE A 73 -8.67 6.49 4.33
C ILE A 73 -8.33 7.22 5.62
N TRP A 74 -7.84 6.52 6.64
CA TRP A 74 -7.44 7.14 7.89
C TRP A 74 -6.33 8.17 7.69
N ALA A 75 -5.29 7.82 6.93
CA ALA A 75 -4.18 8.71 6.64
C ALA A 75 -4.63 9.96 5.86
N ALA A 76 -5.48 9.78 4.85
CA ALA A 76 -6.07 10.90 4.11
C ALA A 76 -6.91 11.79 5.02
N ALA A 77 -7.71 11.21 5.93
CA ALA A 77 -8.50 11.97 6.89
C ALA A 77 -7.60 12.78 7.84
N THR A 78 -6.51 12.20 8.33
CA THR A 78 -5.52 12.90 9.19
C THR A 78 -4.81 14.03 8.45
N LEU A 79 -4.48 13.85 7.17
CA LEU A 79 -3.85 14.91 6.37
C LEU A 79 -4.80 16.07 6.02
N LEU A 80 -6.12 15.82 6.09
CA LEU A 80 -7.16 16.80 5.75
C LEU A 80 -7.76 17.49 6.99
N SER A 81 -7.43 17.03 8.20
CA SER A 81 -7.89 17.58 9.48
C SER A 81 -6.94 18.66 10.00
#